data_AF-A0A2D2DLC8-F1
#
_entry.id   AF-A0A2D2DLC8-F1
#
_cell.length_a   1.000
_cell.length_b   1.000
_cell.length_c   1.000
_cell.angle_alpha   90.00
_cell.angle_beta   90.00
_cell.angle_gamma   90.00
#
_symmetry.space_group_name_H-M   'P 1'
#
loop_
_entity.id
_entity.type
_entity.pdbx_description
1 polymer ?
#
loop_
_entity_poly.entity_id
_entity_poly.type
_entity_poly.pdbx_seq_one_letter_code
_entity_poly.pdbx_strand_id
1 'polypeptide(L)'
;MTHPIPTFASQDECEAYLKALVANNAIIPRKTPLRFAINEVFSFLAQFLVFFLGIVLTTNALRDEKRLMATLASKAGEGATQEFFWLGLAILAVVGILGMVANMAEGAKPAVDEFMLEFPKAIYAFTASGAAAFVAVERFLQLNPQERVGNSSAQLIMIALGLALVGLLYGGALSFMLRRKDYIK
;
A
#
# COMPACT_ATOMS: atom_id res chain seq x y z
N MET A 1 -21.54 -4.00 -21.99
CA MET A 1 -21.36 -4.74 -23.25
C MET A 1 -21.17 -6.20 -22.88
N THR A 2 -22.23 -7.00 -23.00
CA THR A 2 -22.17 -8.45 -22.75
C THR A 2 -21.59 -9.11 -24.01
N HIS A 3 -20.37 -9.64 -23.91
CA HIS A 3 -19.82 -10.47 -24.99
C HIS A 3 -20.71 -11.71 -25.16
N PRO A 4 -21.12 -12.06 -26.38
CA PRO A 4 -21.89 -13.28 -26.61
C PRO A 4 -21.06 -14.49 -26.18
N ILE A 5 -21.69 -15.42 -25.45
CA ILE A 5 -21.06 -16.67 -25.05
C ILE A 5 -20.84 -17.51 -26.32
N PRO A 6 -19.60 -17.86 -26.69
CA PRO A 6 -19.35 -18.70 -27.86
C PRO A 6 -19.91 -20.10 -27.62
N THR A 7 -20.66 -20.61 -28.58
CA THR A 7 -21.09 -22.02 -28.65
C THR A 7 -19.96 -22.85 -29.27
N PHE A 8 -19.56 -23.92 -28.58
CA PHE A 8 -18.51 -24.84 -29.04
C PHE A 8 -19.15 -26.09 -29.65
N ALA A 9 -18.62 -26.57 -30.78
CA ALA A 9 -19.13 -27.75 -31.47
C ALA A 9 -18.52 -29.05 -30.93
N SER A 10 -17.39 -28.97 -30.23
CA SER A 10 -16.73 -30.12 -29.60
C SER A 10 -16.03 -29.75 -28.29
N GLN A 11 -15.74 -30.77 -27.48
CA GLN A 11 -14.99 -30.61 -26.22
C GLN A 11 -13.56 -30.12 -26.47
N ASP A 12 -12.94 -30.55 -27.58
CA ASP A 12 -11.60 -30.12 -27.98
C ASP A 12 -11.56 -28.63 -28.37
N GLU A 13 -12.61 -28.11 -29.02
CA GLU A 13 -12.74 -26.68 -29.32
C GLU A 13 -12.91 -25.85 -28.05
N CYS A 14 -13.68 -26.35 -27.07
CA CYS A 14 -13.83 -25.69 -25.78
C CYS A 14 -12.49 -25.67 -25.02
N GLU A 15 -11.73 -26.78 -25.04
CA GLU A 15 -10.43 -26.86 -24.37
C GLU A 15 -9.36 -26.00 -25.06
N ALA A 16 -9.36 -25.95 -26.40
CA ALA A 16 -8.51 -25.07 -27.18
C ALA A 16 -8.87 -23.59 -26.96
N TYR A 17 -10.17 -23.26 -26.90
CA TYR A 17 -10.63 -21.91 -26.57
C TYR A 17 -10.29 -21.54 -25.13
N LEU A 18 -10.44 -22.44 -24.15
CA LEU A 18 -10.06 -22.18 -22.76
C LEU A 18 -8.54 -22.06 -22.62
N LYS A 19 -7.73 -22.88 -23.30
CA LYS A 19 -6.27 -22.72 -23.34
C LYS A 19 -5.88 -21.41 -24.02
N ALA A 20 -6.52 -21.05 -25.13
CA ALA A 20 -6.29 -19.78 -25.80
C ALA A 20 -6.80 -18.60 -24.98
N LEU A 21 -7.89 -18.74 -24.24
CA LEU A 21 -8.45 -17.72 -23.35
C LEU A 21 -7.65 -17.62 -22.08
N VAL A 22 -7.03 -18.67 -21.56
CA VAL A 22 -6.11 -18.64 -20.39
C VAL A 22 -4.74 -18.09 -20.82
N ALA A 23 -4.23 -18.54 -21.98
CA ALA A 23 -3.03 -17.99 -22.59
C ALA A 23 -3.21 -16.52 -22.97
N ASN A 24 -4.40 -16.14 -23.44
CA ASN A 24 -4.74 -14.74 -23.69
C ASN A 24 -5.09 -13.99 -22.40
N ASN A 25 -5.87 -14.53 -21.45
CA ASN A 25 -6.22 -14.00 -20.09
C ASN A 25 -5.02 -13.89 -19.14
N ALA A 26 -3.82 -14.18 -19.63
CA ALA A 26 -2.66 -13.33 -19.35
C ALA A 26 -2.83 -11.86 -19.85
N ILE A 27 -4.07 -11.37 -20.11
CA ILE A 27 -4.46 -9.98 -20.41
C ILE A 27 -4.37 -9.18 -19.12
N ILE A 28 -3.25 -9.26 -18.42
CA ILE A 28 -2.81 -8.11 -17.67
C ILE A 28 -1.64 -7.61 -18.51
N PRO A 29 -1.89 -6.64 -19.41
CA PRO A 29 -0.89 -6.24 -20.39
C PRO A 29 0.38 -5.91 -19.64
N ARG A 30 1.45 -6.68 -19.91
CA ARG A 30 2.74 -6.52 -19.23
C ARG A 30 3.10 -5.04 -19.25
N LYS A 31 3.15 -4.44 -18.07
CA LYS A 31 3.34 -3.01 -17.90
C LYS A 31 4.81 -2.70 -18.16
N THR A 32 5.05 -1.55 -18.77
CA THR A 32 6.39 -0.97 -18.76
C THR A 32 6.77 -0.62 -17.31
N PRO A 33 8.06 -0.69 -16.92
CA PRO A 33 8.49 -0.31 -15.58
C PRO A 33 8.02 1.08 -15.16
N LEU A 34 7.98 2.02 -16.10
CA LEU A 34 7.46 3.37 -15.89
C LEU A 34 5.97 3.37 -15.54
N ARG A 35 5.15 2.62 -16.28
CA ARG A 35 3.71 2.52 -16.01
C ARG A 35 3.43 1.81 -14.68
N PHE A 36 4.26 0.84 -14.32
CA PHE A 36 4.22 0.24 -12.99
C PHE A 36 4.51 1.28 -11.90
N ALA A 37 5.63 1.99 -11.98
CA ALA A 37 6.01 3.01 -11.00
C ALA A 37 4.94 4.09 -10.83
N ILE A 38 4.38 4.59 -11.94
CA ILE A 38 3.28 5.57 -11.93
C ILE A 38 2.07 5.00 -11.17
N ASN A 39 1.67 3.76 -11.48
CA ASN A 39 0.55 3.12 -10.80
C ASN A 39 0.76 2.98 -9.29
N GLU A 40 1.96 2.63 -8.86
CA GLU A 40 2.26 2.49 -7.43
C GLU A 40 2.20 3.86 -6.73
N VAL A 41 2.73 4.92 -7.35
CA VAL A 41 2.63 6.29 -6.83
C VAL A 41 1.17 6.74 -6.69
N PHE A 42 0.34 6.54 -7.71
CA PHE A 42 -1.09 6.87 -7.64
C PHE A 42 -1.82 6.06 -6.56
N SER A 43 -1.47 4.78 -6.41
CA SER A 43 -2.07 3.92 -5.38
C SER A 43 -1.73 4.43 -3.97
N PHE A 44 -0.46 4.79 -3.75
CA PHE A 44 -0.03 5.40 -2.49
C PHE A 44 -0.73 6.74 -2.23
N LEU A 45 -0.78 7.62 -3.24
CA LEU A 45 -1.40 8.94 -3.11
C LEU A 45 -2.90 8.85 -2.79
N ALA A 46 -3.60 7.89 -3.41
CA ALA A 46 -5.01 7.63 -3.12
C ALA A 46 -5.21 7.22 -1.65
N GLN A 47 -4.38 6.32 -1.13
CA GLN A 47 -4.45 5.92 0.28
C GLN A 47 -4.10 7.08 1.22
N PHE A 48 -3.07 7.86 0.90
CA PHE A 48 -2.72 9.06 1.65
C PHE A 48 -3.91 10.02 1.75
N LEU A 49 -4.58 10.30 0.63
CA LEU A 49 -5.73 11.21 0.60
C LEU A 49 -6.89 10.69 1.43
N VAL A 50 -7.19 9.38 1.34
CA VAL A 50 -8.24 8.74 2.15
C VAL A 50 -7.95 8.88 3.64
N PHE A 51 -6.73 8.58 4.09
CA PHE A 51 -6.36 8.73 5.49
C PHE A 51 -6.37 10.19 5.94
N PHE A 52 -5.84 11.10 5.13
CA PHE A 52 -5.82 12.52 5.43
C PHE A 52 -7.24 13.06 5.62
N LEU A 53 -8.15 12.79 4.67
CA LEU A 53 -9.55 13.19 4.79
C LEU A 53 -10.22 12.52 6.00
N GLY A 54 -9.96 11.24 6.26
CA GLY A 54 -10.47 10.55 7.45
C GLY A 54 -10.06 11.26 8.74
N ILE A 55 -8.80 11.67 8.86
CA ILE A 55 -8.29 12.42 10.03
C ILE A 55 -8.96 13.79 10.13
N VAL A 56 -9.03 14.53 9.02
CA VAL A 56 -9.69 15.85 9.00
C VAL A 56 -11.15 15.75 9.44
N LEU A 57 -11.90 14.75 8.94
CA LEU A 57 -13.31 14.57 9.28
C LEU A 57 -13.51 14.12 10.74
N THR A 58 -12.69 13.20 11.23
CA THR A 58 -12.80 12.66 12.61
C THR A 58 -12.39 13.68 13.69
N THR A 59 -11.55 14.65 13.33
CA THR A 59 -11.09 15.76 14.20
C THR A 59 -11.93 17.03 14.04
N ASN A 60 -13.13 16.91 13.45
CA ASN A 60 -14.06 18.02 13.22
C ASN A 60 -13.42 19.16 12.42
N ALA A 61 -12.85 18.83 11.26
CA ALA A 61 -12.11 19.74 10.39
C ALA A 61 -10.90 20.40 11.08
N LEU A 62 -10.10 19.60 11.81
CA LEU A 62 -8.92 20.07 12.54
C LEU A 62 -9.27 21.13 13.60
N ARG A 63 -10.37 20.95 14.32
CA ARG A 63 -10.77 21.82 15.45
C ARG A 63 -10.61 21.15 16.80
N ASP A 64 -10.68 19.82 16.84
CA ASP A 64 -10.50 19.04 18.07
C ASP A 64 -9.04 18.58 18.20
N GLU A 65 -8.24 19.41 18.88
CA GLU A 65 -6.83 19.15 19.14
C GLU A 65 -6.61 17.82 19.88
N LYS A 66 -7.44 17.48 20.87
CA LYS A 66 -7.27 16.27 21.68
C LYS A 66 -7.39 15.03 20.81
N ARG A 67 -8.36 14.98 19.90
CA ARG A 67 -8.51 13.86 18.95
C ARG A 67 -7.37 13.80 17.95
N LEU A 68 -6.88 14.96 17.51
CA LEU A 68 -5.77 15.03 16.58
C LEU A 68 -4.46 14.56 17.22
N MET A 69 -4.17 14.99 18.45
CA MET A 69 -3.01 14.54 19.21
C MET A 69 -3.11 13.07 19.61
N ALA A 70 -4.29 12.56 19.94
CA ALA A 70 -4.50 11.12 20.16
C ALA A 70 -4.24 10.31 18.88
N THR A 71 -4.67 10.83 17.72
CA THR A 71 -4.38 10.21 16.42
C THR A 71 -2.88 10.21 16.14
N LEU A 72 -2.20 11.34 16.38
CA LEU A 72 -0.75 11.43 16.21
C LEU A 72 -0.02 10.48 17.18
N ALA A 73 -0.39 10.45 18.46
CA ALA A 73 0.22 9.57 19.46
C ALA A 73 0.09 8.09 19.08
N SER A 74 -1.04 7.69 18.46
CA SER A 74 -1.22 6.32 17.94
C SER A 74 -0.35 5.98 16.72
N LYS A 75 0.25 6.99 16.08
CA LYS A 75 1.09 6.85 14.88
C LYS A 75 2.55 7.23 15.10
N ALA A 76 2.84 7.94 16.19
CA ALA A 76 4.08 8.66 16.42
C ALA A 76 4.52 8.68 17.89
N GLY A 77 4.14 7.66 18.68
CA GLY A 77 4.60 7.50 20.06
C GLY A 77 6.13 7.56 20.19
N GLU A 78 6.63 7.71 21.42
CA GLU A 78 8.07 7.69 21.70
C GLU A 78 8.71 6.42 21.11
N GLY A 79 9.51 6.61 20.05
CA GLY A 79 10.13 5.49 19.33
C GLY A 79 9.56 5.21 17.93
N ALA A 80 8.68 6.04 17.39
CA ALA A 80 8.08 5.87 16.07
C ALA A 80 9.08 5.44 14.97
N THR A 81 10.25 6.09 14.89
CA THR A 81 11.29 5.74 13.91
C THR A 81 11.84 4.33 14.10
N GLN A 82 12.03 3.91 15.35
CA GLN A 82 12.44 2.55 15.72
C GLN A 82 11.31 1.54 15.44
N GLU A 83 10.05 1.90 15.71
CA GLU A 83 8.87 1.09 15.36
C GLU A 83 8.76 0.85 13.85
N PHE A 84 8.97 1.87 13.02
CA PHE A 84 9.00 1.72 11.55
C PHE A 84 10.07 0.74 11.09
N PHE A 85 11.26 0.78 11.71
CA PHE A 85 12.35 -0.15 11.41
C PHE A 85 11.99 -1.60 11.81
N TRP A 86 11.52 -1.81 13.05
CA TRP A 86 11.11 -3.13 13.52
C TRP A 86 9.94 -3.69 12.71
N LEU A 87 8.99 -2.85 12.32
CA LEU A 87 7.88 -3.24 11.46
C LEU A 87 8.37 -3.68 10.08
N GLY A 88 9.32 -2.96 9.49
CA GLY A 88 9.95 -3.36 8.23
C GLY A 88 10.63 -4.74 8.34
N LEU A 89 11.31 -5.00 9.45
CA LEU A 89 11.98 -6.27 9.73
C LEU A 89 10.97 -7.42 9.95
N ALA A 90 9.90 -7.15 10.70
CA ALA A 90 8.81 -8.10 10.93
C ALA A 90 8.11 -8.47 9.61
N ILE A 91 7.89 -7.49 8.72
CA ILE A 91 7.37 -7.71 7.38
C ILE A 91 8.27 -8.67 6.58
N LEU A 92 9.59 -8.46 6.56
CA LEU A 92 10.51 -9.38 5.87
C LEU A 92 10.46 -10.78 6.47
N ALA A 93 10.40 -10.87 7.79
CA ALA A 93 10.30 -12.16 8.47
C ALA A 93 9.00 -12.89 8.09
N VAL A 94 7.86 -12.20 8.10
CA VAL A 94 6.56 -12.78 7.70
C VAL A 94 6.57 -13.21 6.24
N VAL A 95 7.11 -12.38 5.33
CA VAL A 95 7.29 -12.76 3.92
C VAL A 95 8.17 -14.00 3.81
N GLY A 96 9.27 -14.09 4.55
CA GLY A 96 10.13 -15.27 4.59
C GLY A 96 9.40 -16.53 5.08
N ILE A 97 8.66 -16.42 6.18
CA ILE A 97 7.87 -17.52 6.77
C ILE A 97 6.80 -18.00 5.78
N LEU A 98 6.04 -17.07 5.20
CA LEU A 98 5.02 -17.40 4.21
C LEU A 98 5.64 -18.08 2.99
N GLY A 99 6.80 -17.60 2.52
CA GLY A 99 7.56 -18.27 1.46
C GLY A 99 7.97 -19.70 1.82
N MET A 100 8.34 -19.96 3.07
CA MET A 100 8.61 -21.33 3.55
C MET A 100 7.34 -22.18 3.57
N VAL A 101 6.23 -21.65 4.08
CA VAL A 101 4.93 -22.36 4.12
C VAL A 101 4.46 -22.73 2.71
N ALA A 102 4.58 -21.81 1.74
CA ALA A 102 4.23 -22.05 0.34
C ALA A 102 5.04 -23.20 -0.30
N ASN A 103 6.28 -23.41 0.16
CA ASN A 103 7.14 -24.50 -0.32
C ASN A 103 6.90 -25.83 0.42
N MET A 104 6.45 -25.78 1.67
CA MET A 104 6.20 -26.98 2.48
C MET A 104 4.80 -27.57 2.31
N ALA A 105 3.81 -26.76 1.91
CA ALA A 105 2.43 -27.17 1.76
C ALA A 105 1.88 -26.72 0.40
N GLU A 106 1.92 -27.60 -0.61
CA GLU A 106 1.44 -27.31 -1.98
C GLU A 106 -0.02 -26.83 -2.00
N GLY A 107 -0.87 -27.35 -1.11
CA GLY A 107 -2.26 -26.90 -0.99
C GLY A 107 -2.44 -25.48 -0.42
N ALA A 108 -1.45 -24.94 0.29
CA ALA A 108 -1.49 -23.59 0.86
C ALA A 108 -0.92 -22.52 -0.09
N LYS A 109 -0.15 -22.94 -1.10
CA LYS A 109 0.57 -22.06 -2.02
C LYS A 109 -0.32 -21.00 -2.70
N PRO A 110 -1.52 -21.32 -3.24
CA PRO A 110 -2.37 -20.31 -3.87
C PRO A 110 -2.81 -19.19 -2.90
N ALA A 111 -3.17 -19.56 -1.67
CA ALA A 111 -3.59 -18.61 -0.64
C ALA A 111 -2.43 -17.72 -0.18
N VAL A 112 -1.23 -18.30 -0.06
CA VAL A 112 -0.02 -17.54 0.29
C VAL A 112 0.37 -16.57 -0.83
N ASP A 113 0.31 -17.01 -2.09
CA ASP A 113 0.63 -16.17 -3.25
C ASP A 113 -0.35 -14.98 -3.37
N GLU A 114 -1.65 -15.22 -3.14
CA GLU A 114 -2.66 -14.15 -3.11
C GLU A 114 -2.40 -13.14 -1.98
N PHE A 115 -2.13 -13.62 -0.76
CA PHE A 115 -1.81 -12.76 0.37
C PHE A 115 -0.54 -11.93 0.14
N MET A 116 0.50 -12.55 -0.43
CA MET A 116 1.73 -11.87 -0.81
C MET A 116 1.47 -10.69 -1.76
N LEU A 117 0.55 -10.84 -2.72
CA LEU A 117 0.21 -9.78 -3.68
C LEU A 117 -0.49 -8.57 -3.04
N GLU A 118 -1.11 -8.73 -1.87
CA GLU A 118 -1.74 -7.65 -1.11
C GLU A 118 -0.76 -6.94 -0.17
N PHE A 119 0.30 -7.62 0.23
CA PHE A 119 1.27 -7.13 1.20
C PHE A 119 1.85 -5.73 0.90
N PRO A 120 2.21 -5.39 -0.36
CA PRO A 120 2.64 -4.04 -0.70
C PRO A 120 1.60 -2.96 -0.42
N LYS A 121 0.30 -3.27 -0.62
CA LYS A 121 -0.79 -2.32 -0.35
C LYS A 121 -0.94 -2.05 1.15
N ALA A 122 -0.63 -3.03 2.00
CA ALA A 122 -0.63 -2.87 3.45
C ALA A 122 0.51 -1.93 3.91
N ILE A 123 1.69 -2.08 3.32
CA ILE A 123 2.83 -1.17 3.55
C ILE A 123 2.47 0.26 3.16
N TYR A 124 1.88 0.44 1.97
CA TYR A 124 1.38 1.75 1.54
C TYR A 124 0.36 2.32 2.53
N ALA A 125 -0.61 1.51 2.98
CA ALA A 125 -1.66 1.99 3.87
C ALA A 125 -1.08 2.46 5.21
N PHE A 126 -0.14 1.71 5.76
CA PHE A 126 0.51 2.03 7.03
C PHE A 126 1.32 3.34 6.94
N THR A 127 2.20 3.43 5.94
CA THR A 127 3.08 4.59 5.75
C THR A 127 2.31 5.85 5.32
N ALA A 128 1.29 5.70 4.47
CA ALA A 128 0.39 6.77 4.07
C ALA A 128 -0.45 7.29 5.26
N SER A 129 -0.92 6.40 6.14
CA SER A 129 -1.65 6.77 7.36
C SER A 129 -0.79 7.60 8.31
N GLY A 130 0.47 7.19 8.53
CA GLY A 130 1.42 7.97 9.33
C GLY A 130 1.71 9.34 8.72
N ALA A 131 2.09 9.38 7.44
CA ALA A 131 2.36 10.63 6.72
C ALA A 131 1.15 11.59 6.77
N ALA A 132 -0.07 11.08 6.57
CA ALA A 132 -1.30 11.86 6.65
C ALA A 132 -1.52 12.48 8.04
N ALA A 133 -1.22 11.74 9.12
CA ALA A 133 -1.31 12.26 10.49
C ALA A 133 -0.35 13.42 10.73
N PHE A 134 0.92 13.29 10.34
CA PHE A 134 1.89 14.37 10.48
C PHE A 134 1.50 15.62 9.68
N VAL A 135 1.00 15.45 8.44
CA VAL A 135 0.51 16.57 7.63
C VAL A 135 -0.74 17.22 8.24
N ALA A 136 -1.66 16.43 8.82
CA ALA A 136 -2.83 16.97 9.49
C ALA A 136 -2.47 17.80 10.73
N VAL A 137 -1.50 17.36 11.53
CA VAL A 137 -0.98 18.11 12.68
C VAL A 137 -0.29 19.40 12.24
N GLU A 138 0.54 19.32 11.21
CA GLU A 138 1.18 20.52 10.65
C GLU A 138 0.13 21.55 10.19
N ARG A 139 -0.91 21.08 9.48
CA ARG A 139 -2.00 21.95 9.03
C ARG A 139 -2.78 22.56 10.20
N PHE A 140 -3.01 21.81 11.27
CA PHE A 140 -3.63 22.32 12.49
C PHE A 140 -2.80 23.44 13.13
N LEU A 141 -1.49 23.27 13.24
CA LEU A 141 -0.58 24.27 13.81
C LEU A 141 -0.46 25.54 12.94
N GLN A 142 -0.64 25.40 11.62
CA GLN A 142 -0.75 26.58 10.74
C GLN A 142 -2.06 27.36 10.99
N LEU A 143 -3.16 26.65 11.25
CA LEU A 143 -4.47 27.27 11.51
C LEU A 143 -4.59 27.85 12.93
N ASN A 144 -3.81 27.32 13.89
CA ASN A 144 -3.80 27.74 15.28
C ASN A 144 -2.36 28.12 15.72
N PRO A 145 -1.82 29.26 15.26
CA PRO A 145 -0.43 29.65 15.50
C PRO A 145 -0.10 29.85 16.99
N GLN A 146 -1.09 30.15 17.83
CA GLN A 146 -0.95 30.24 19.29
C GLN A 146 -0.65 28.90 19.98
N GLU A 147 -0.96 27.77 19.36
CA GLU A 147 -0.74 26.39 19.87
C GLU A 147 0.67 25.87 19.51
N ARG A 148 1.55 26.69 18.88
CA ARG A 148 2.91 26.30 18.52
C ARG A 148 3.79 26.18 19.76
N VAL A 149 3.74 25.04 20.42
CA VAL A 149 4.67 24.66 21.50
C VAL A 149 5.30 23.31 21.12
N GLY A 150 6.52 23.31 20.58
CA GLY A 150 7.25 22.08 20.23
C GLY A 150 7.93 22.09 18.86
N ASN A 151 8.02 20.90 18.24
CA ASN A 151 8.74 20.64 16.97
C ASN A 151 8.44 21.68 15.89
N SER A 152 9.47 22.08 15.14
CA SER A 152 9.28 23.05 14.05
C SER A 152 8.39 22.45 12.95
N SER A 153 7.55 23.27 12.31
CA SER A 153 6.70 22.80 11.19
C SER A 153 7.51 22.09 10.10
N ALA A 154 8.76 22.50 9.89
CA ALA A 154 9.69 21.84 8.97
C ALA A 154 10.01 20.39 9.38
N GLN A 155 10.17 20.11 10.68
CA GLN A 155 10.44 18.74 11.16
C GLN A 155 9.26 17.81 10.90
N LEU A 156 8.02 18.25 11.15
CA LEU A 156 6.82 17.45 10.91
C LEU A 156 6.66 17.10 9.42
N ILE A 157 6.93 18.07 8.52
CA ILE A 157 6.91 17.85 7.07
C ILE A 157 8.02 16.89 6.66
N MET A 158 9.23 17.04 7.19
CA MET A 158 10.32 16.11 6.87
C MET A 158 10.01 14.68 7.31
N ILE A 159 9.39 14.49 8.48
CA ILE A 159 8.97 13.15 8.93
C ILE A 159 7.89 12.59 8.00
N ALA A 160 6.88 13.39 7.63
CA ALA A 160 5.85 12.96 6.70
C ALA A 160 6.42 12.54 5.33
N LEU A 161 7.36 13.34 4.80
CA LEU A 161 8.05 13.02 3.55
C LEU A 161 8.92 11.77 3.66
N GLY A 162 9.64 11.61 4.78
CA GLY A 162 10.42 10.41 5.06
C GLY A 162 9.54 9.16 5.07
N LEU A 163 8.37 9.22 5.71
CA LEU A 163 7.41 8.12 5.71
C LEU A 163 6.84 7.82 4.33
N ALA A 164 6.51 8.85 3.56
CA ALA A 164 6.05 8.67 2.19
C ALA A 164 7.13 8.02 1.31
N LEU A 165 8.39 8.44 1.47
CA LEU A 165 9.51 7.88 0.74
C LEU A 165 9.74 6.41 1.10
N VAL A 166 9.73 6.07 2.40
CA VAL A 166 9.85 4.68 2.86
C VAL A 166 8.70 3.83 2.30
N GLY A 167 7.46 4.34 2.37
CA GLY A 167 6.30 3.65 1.82
C GLY A 167 6.44 3.35 0.33
N LEU A 168 6.79 4.37 -0.47
CA LEU A 168 6.94 4.24 -1.92
C LEU A 168 8.10 3.34 -2.32
N LEU A 169 9.28 3.51 -1.70
CA LEU A 169 10.45 2.70 -2.02
C LEU A 169 10.24 1.25 -1.58
N TYR A 170 9.79 1.02 -0.35
CA TYR A 170 9.70 -0.30 0.22
C TYR A 170 8.50 -1.09 -0.32
N GLY A 171 7.31 -0.47 -0.32
CA GLY A 171 6.12 -1.07 -0.92
C GLY A 171 6.29 -1.23 -2.43
N GLY A 172 6.90 -0.26 -3.12
CA GLY A 172 7.17 -0.34 -4.56
C GLY A 172 8.18 -1.43 -4.91
N ALA A 173 9.27 -1.56 -4.16
CA ALA A 173 10.26 -2.62 -4.34
C ALA A 173 9.64 -4.00 -4.09
N LEU A 174 8.85 -4.17 -3.03
CA LEU A 174 8.19 -5.44 -2.74
C LEU A 174 7.14 -5.78 -3.81
N SER A 175 6.31 -4.81 -4.21
CA SER A 175 5.33 -4.93 -5.30
C SER A 175 6.03 -5.33 -6.60
N PHE A 176 7.17 -4.71 -6.90
CA PHE A 176 7.98 -5.06 -8.07
C PHE A 176 8.51 -6.50 -7.96
N MET A 177 9.14 -6.88 -6.85
CA MET A 177 9.70 -8.23 -6.68
C MET A 177 8.64 -9.32 -6.82
N LEU A 178 7.46 -9.13 -6.22
CA LEU A 178 6.37 -10.10 -6.25
C LEU A 178 5.66 -10.16 -7.61
N ARG A 179 5.55 -9.02 -8.32
CA ARG A 179 4.80 -8.94 -9.60
C ARG A 179 5.68 -8.97 -10.84
N ARG A 180 7.00 -8.97 -10.72
CA ARG A 180 7.93 -8.90 -11.85
C ARG A 180 7.70 -10.02 -12.86
N LYS A 181 7.46 -11.25 -12.38
CA LYS A 181 7.31 -12.44 -13.24
C LYS A 181 6.01 -12.43 -14.03
N ASP A 182 4.95 -11.87 -13.45
CA ASP A 182 3.60 -11.98 -14.00
C ASP A 182 3.17 -10.71 -14.75
N TYR A 183 3.77 -9.55 -14.47
CA TYR A 183 3.21 -8.25 -14.88
C TYR A 183 4.18 -7.28 -15.56
N ILE A 184 5.49 -7.53 -15.59
CA ILE A 184 6.49 -6.56 -16.09
C ILE A 184 7.30 -7.20 -17.23
N LYS A 185 7.38 -6.51 -18.37
CA LYS A 185 8.07 -6.98 -19.58
C LYS A 185 9.59 -6.92 -19.42
#